data_AF-A0A814QPX2-F1
#
_entry.id   AF-A0A814QPX2-F1
#
_cell.length_a   1.000
_cell.length_b   1.000
_cell.length_c   1.000
_cell.angle_alpha   90.00
_cell.angle_beta   90.00
_cell.angle_gamma   90.00
#
_symmetry.space_group_name_H-M   'P 1'
#
loop_
_entity.id
_entity.type
_entity.pdbx_description
1 polymer ?
#
loop_
_entity_poly.entity_id
_entity_poly.type
_entity_poly.pdbx_seq_one_letter_code
_entity_poly.pdbx_strand_id
1 'polypeptide(L)'
;MANYKIWEDNVNYVLLHNKEANERGFTLGLHNFCDMTQMEVRNLKMGLRLSSEDKQRLQLLNKTSVKKEPSVSLRAGRRLQLSKSVDWAADGFVSEIKDQGTCGACWSFVSTGALEAQLRIKNDDFTTLSEQNLIDCSVSYGNEGCDGGLMSQAFSYVRDNNGMNPDSIYRYVGKIVRK
;
A
#
# COMPACT_ATOMS: atom_id res chain seq x y z
N MET A 1 15.07 26.29 14.85
CA MET A 1 16.08 26.64 13.83
C MET A 1 16.48 25.43 12.97
N ALA A 2 16.62 24.21 13.51
CA ALA A 2 17.00 23.02 12.72
C ALA A 2 16.06 22.70 11.53
N ASN A 3 14.74 22.72 11.73
CA ASN A 3 13.77 22.38 10.68
C ASN A 3 13.74 23.37 9.50
N TYR A 4 14.06 24.64 9.75
CA TYR A 4 14.08 25.66 8.68
C TYR A 4 15.20 25.40 7.67
N LYS A 5 16.39 24.97 8.14
CA LYS A 5 17.50 24.66 7.25
C LYS A 5 17.21 23.45 6.37
N ILE A 6 16.64 22.39 6.96
CA ILE A 6 16.19 21.21 6.22
C ILE A 6 15.16 21.59 5.16
N TRP A 7 14.20 22.45 5.51
CA TRP A 7 13.22 22.97 4.57
C TRP A 7 13.85 23.74 3.40
N GLU A 8 14.78 24.65 3.68
CA GLU A 8 15.49 25.41 2.65
C GLU A 8 16.27 24.47 1.70
N ASP A 9 16.95 23.47 2.24
CA ASP A 9 17.71 22.49 1.46
C ASP A 9 16.78 21.65 0.56
N ASN A 10 15.64 21.21 1.09
CA ASN A 10 14.65 20.46 0.32
C ASN A 10 13.96 21.32 -0.76
N VAL A 11 13.69 22.60 -0.49
CA VAL A 11 13.18 23.54 -1.50
C VAL A 11 14.18 23.71 -2.64
N ASN A 12 15.46 23.92 -2.31
CA ASN A 12 16.52 24.02 -3.32
C ASN A 12 16.65 22.75 -4.14
N TYR A 13 16.55 21.58 -3.51
CA TYR A 13 16.53 20.29 -4.20
C TYR A 13 15.37 20.18 -5.21
N VAL A 14 14.15 20.55 -4.81
CA VAL A 14 12.97 20.56 -5.69
C VAL A 14 13.17 21.51 -6.87
N LEU A 15 13.67 22.73 -6.62
CA LEU A 15 13.91 23.72 -7.67
C LEU A 15 14.97 23.26 -8.67
N LEU A 16 16.06 22.65 -8.20
CA LEU A 16 17.11 22.13 -9.07
C LEU A 16 16.63 20.92 -9.88
N HIS A 17 15.95 19.96 -9.25
CA HIS A 17 15.35 18.81 -9.95
C HIS A 17 14.41 19.28 -11.08
N ASN A 18 13.55 20.26 -10.79
CA ASN A 18 12.54 20.72 -11.74
C ASN A 18 13.12 21.45 -12.97
N LYS A 19 14.37 21.93 -12.92
CA LYS A 19 15.07 22.45 -14.11
C LYS A 19 15.34 21.36 -15.15
N GLU A 20 15.46 20.11 -14.72
CA GLU A 20 15.75 18.94 -15.56
C GLU A 20 14.51 18.03 -15.72
N ALA A 21 13.31 18.50 -15.35
CA ALA A 21 12.11 17.67 -15.30
C ALA A 21 11.76 17.00 -16.65
N ASN A 22 12.03 17.68 -17.77
CA ASN A 22 11.78 17.14 -19.12
C ASN A 22 12.66 15.92 -19.42
N GLU A 23 13.91 15.92 -18.97
CA GLU A 23 14.84 14.79 -19.14
C GLU A 23 14.54 13.67 -18.14
N ARG A 24 14.09 14.04 -16.94
CA ARG A 24 13.76 13.09 -15.86
C ARG A 24 12.39 12.43 -16.03
N GLY A 25 11.48 13.04 -16.77
CA GLY A 25 10.11 12.56 -17.00
C GLY A 25 9.14 12.81 -15.83
N PHE A 26 9.55 13.54 -14.79
CA PHE A 26 8.67 13.91 -13.66
C PHE A 26 9.17 15.16 -12.92
N THR A 27 8.24 15.86 -12.28
CA THR A 27 8.50 17.01 -11.40
C THR A 27 8.35 16.63 -9.93
N LEU A 28 9.04 17.37 -9.05
CA LEU A 28 8.81 17.36 -7.62
C LEU A 28 7.94 18.55 -7.19
N GLY A 29 7.18 18.38 -6.13
CA GLY A 29 6.37 19.42 -5.50
C GLY A 29 6.64 19.52 -4.01
N LEU A 30 6.42 20.70 -3.43
CA LEU A 30 6.51 20.87 -1.98
C LEU A 30 5.29 20.21 -1.31
N HIS A 31 5.50 19.55 -0.18
CA HIS A 31 4.47 18.85 0.58
C HIS A 31 4.81 18.81 2.08
N ASN A 32 3.97 18.16 2.88
CA ASN A 32 4.03 18.13 4.35
C ASN A 32 5.27 17.44 4.95
N PHE A 33 6.26 17.05 4.14
CA PHE A 33 7.52 16.47 4.62
C PHE A 33 8.74 17.32 4.24
N CYS A 34 8.52 18.52 3.68
CA CYS A 34 9.63 19.36 3.22
C CYS A 34 10.55 19.81 4.35
N ASP A 35 10.13 19.82 5.61
CA ASP A 35 10.97 20.15 6.77
C ASP A 35 11.64 18.92 7.42
N MET A 36 11.55 17.75 6.77
CA MET A 36 12.08 16.49 7.25
C MET A 36 13.22 15.99 6.38
N THR A 37 14.18 15.30 7.00
CA THR A 37 15.22 14.55 6.29
C THR A 37 14.63 13.29 5.65
N GLN A 38 15.29 12.80 4.60
CA GLN A 38 14.92 11.54 3.96
C GLN A 38 14.88 10.34 4.93
N MET A 39 15.73 10.36 5.95
CA MET A 39 15.77 9.30 6.97
C MET A 39 14.55 9.37 7.90
N GLU A 40 14.13 10.57 8.30
CA GLU A 40 12.90 10.75 9.10
C GLU A 40 11.67 10.31 8.31
N VAL A 41 11.55 10.72 7.04
CA VAL A 41 10.45 10.28 6.17
C VAL A 41 10.46 8.76 6.01
N ARG A 42 11.62 8.15 5.75
CA ARG A 42 11.74 6.69 5.65
C ARG A 42 11.27 6.00 6.92
N ASN A 43 11.74 6.45 8.08
CA ASN A 43 11.40 5.83 9.37
C ASN A 43 9.91 5.99 9.73
N LEU A 44 9.27 7.07 9.28
CA LEU A 44 7.85 7.35 9.59
C LEU A 44 6.87 6.77 8.57
N LYS A 45 7.27 6.60 7.31
CA LYS A 45 6.35 6.26 6.20
C LYS A 45 6.65 4.93 5.53
N MET A 46 7.91 4.46 5.54
CA MET A 46 8.33 3.24 4.84
C MET A 46 8.44 2.07 5.81
N GLY A 47 7.30 1.45 6.12
CA GLY A 47 7.18 0.39 7.12
C GLY A 47 7.34 -1.05 6.61
N LEU A 48 7.70 -1.29 5.34
CA LEU A 48 7.85 -2.67 4.85
C LEU A 48 9.00 -3.37 5.58
N ARG A 49 8.66 -4.34 6.43
CA ARG A 49 9.62 -5.24 7.08
C ARG A 49 9.39 -6.65 6.56
N LEU A 50 10.46 -7.24 6.05
CA LEU A 50 10.47 -8.62 5.60
C LEU A 50 11.23 -9.45 6.62
N SER A 51 10.60 -10.53 7.09
CA SER A 51 11.29 -11.52 7.90
C SER A 51 12.44 -12.15 7.10
N SER A 52 13.39 -12.80 7.80
CA SER A 52 14.46 -13.54 7.12
C SER A 52 13.88 -14.62 6.20
N GLU A 53 12.78 -15.24 6.61
CA GLU A 53 12.05 -16.23 5.82
C GLU A 53 11.41 -15.61 4.58
N ASP A 54 10.78 -14.44 4.69
CA ASP A 54 10.20 -13.73 3.54
C ASP A 54 11.28 -13.31 2.54
N LYS A 55 12.42 -12.82 3.04
CA LYS A 55 13.58 -12.47 2.20
C LYS A 55 14.09 -13.71 1.47
N GLN A 56 14.23 -14.84 2.16
CA GLN A 56 14.65 -16.10 1.54
C GLN A 56 13.63 -16.56 0.50
N ARG A 57 12.32 -16.48 0.80
CA ARG A 57 11.24 -16.84 -0.13
C ARG A 57 11.24 -15.97 -1.38
N LEU A 58 11.42 -14.66 -1.24
CA LEU A 58 11.53 -13.73 -2.37
C LEU A 58 12.80 -13.99 -3.21
N GLN A 59 13.92 -14.31 -2.57
CA GLN A 59 15.14 -14.71 -3.28
C GLN A 59 14.96 -16.03 -4.04
N LEU A 60 14.21 -16.98 -3.48
CA LEU A 60 13.89 -18.24 -4.15
C LEU A 60 12.91 -18.02 -5.32
N LEU A 61 11.95 -17.11 -5.21
CA LEU A 61 11.04 -16.73 -6.32
C LEU A 61 11.80 -16.09 -7.49
N ASN A 62 12.89 -15.37 -7.23
CA ASN A 62 13.73 -14.79 -8.27
C ASN A 62 14.68 -15.81 -8.93
N LYS A 63 15.05 -16.88 -8.22
CA LYS A 63 15.99 -17.91 -8.72
C LYS A 63 15.29 -19.12 -9.32
N THR A 64 14.11 -19.45 -8.84
CA THR A 64 13.28 -20.47 -9.45
C THR A 64 12.50 -19.81 -10.57
N SER A 65 12.63 -20.33 -11.79
CA SER A 65 11.52 -20.20 -12.74
C SER A 65 10.33 -20.77 -12.01
N VAL A 66 9.46 -19.89 -11.48
CA VAL A 66 8.25 -20.28 -10.75
C VAL A 66 7.65 -21.42 -11.56
N LYS A 67 7.64 -22.63 -11.01
CA LYS A 67 6.85 -23.71 -11.60
C LYS A 67 5.49 -23.06 -11.76
N LYS A 68 5.05 -22.86 -13.01
CA LYS A 68 3.73 -22.29 -13.29
C LYS A 68 2.78 -23.09 -12.40
N GLU A 69 2.35 -22.51 -11.29
CA GLU A 69 1.06 -22.83 -10.68
C GLU A 69 0.13 -22.97 -11.87
N PRO A 70 -0.67 -24.06 -11.98
CA PRO A 70 -1.46 -24.31 -13.18
C PRO A 70 -2.12 -23.00 -13.49
N SER A 71 -1.65 -22.35 -14.56
CA SER A 71 -2.04 -20.98 -14.86
C SER A 71 -3.54 -21.06 -14.78
N VAL A 72 -4.18 -20.33 -13.86
CA VAL A 72 -5.64 -20.23 -13.87
C VAL A 72 -5.91 -19.90 -15.30
N SER A 73 -6.43 -20.87 -16.06
CA SER A 73 -6.46 -20.72 -17.49
C SER A 73 -7.46 -19.59 -17.62
N LEU A 74 -6.97 -18.38 -17.93
CA LEU A 74 -7.79 -17.30 -18.42
C LEU A 74 -8.52 -17.95 -19.56
N ARG A 75 -9.77 -18.39 -19.32
CA ARG A 75 -10.47 -19.45 -20.07
C ARG A 75 -9.96 -19.44 -21.50
N ALA A 76 -9.07 -20.39 -21.82
CA ALA A 76 -8.14 -20.31 -22.96
C ALA A 76 -8.83 -20.53 -24.31
N GLY A 77 -9.97 -19.87 -24.52
CA GLY A 77 -10.83 -19.95 -25.68
C GLY A 77 -11.44 -18.60 -26.09
N ARG A 78 -11.20 -17.50 -25.35
CA ARG A 78 -11.50 -16.14 -25.84
C ARG A 78 -10.20 -15.38 -25.99
N ARG A 79 -9.93 -14.83 -27.17
CA ARG A 79 -8.88 -13.80 -27.33
C ARG A 79 -9.25 -12.66 -26.38
N LEU A 80 -8.55 -12.56 -25.25
CA LEU A 80 -8.66 -11.41 -24.36
C LEU A 80 -8.10 -10.21 -25.14
N GLN A 81 -8.99 -9.40 -25.68
CA GLN A 81 -8.64 -8.07 -26.15
C GLN A 81 -8.48 -7.20 -24.90
N LEU A 82 -7.23 -6.86 -24.58
CA LEU A 82 -6.91 -5.95 -23.50
C LEU A 82 -6.89 -4.52 -24.04
N SER A 83 -7.45 -3.59 -23.27
CA SER A 83 -7.37 -2.16 -23.56
C SER A 83 -5.90 -1.69 -23.52
N LYS A 84 -5.57 -0.68 -24.33
CA LYS A 84 -4.23 -0.06 -24.33
C LYS A 84 -3.91 0.69 -23.03
N SER A 85 -4.95 1.12 -22.32
CA SER A 85 -4.88 1.81 -21.03
C SER A 85 -6.08 1.40 -20.19
N VAL A 86 -5.89 1.35 -18.87
CA VAL A 86 -6.94 1.08 -17.87
C VAL A 86 -6.74 2.05 -16.73
N ASP A 87 -7.81 2.71 -16.30
CA ASP A 87 -7.84 3.58 -15.13
C ASP A 87 -9.02 3.19 -14.24
N TRP A 88 -8.75 2.31 -13.28
CA TRP A 88 -9.74 1.83 -12.32
C TRP A 88 -10.33 2.95 -11.44
N ALA A 89 -9.60 4.07 -11.26
CA ALA A 89 -10.10 5.20 -10.50
C ALA A 89 -11.12 5.99 -11.32
N ALA A 90 -10.81 6.28 -12.59
CA ALA A 90 -11.75 6.91 -13.52
C ALA A 90 -13.00 6.05 -13.73
N ASP A 91 -12.84 4.73 -13.70
CA ASP A 91 -13.93 3.75 -13.81
C ASP A 91 -14.73 3.58 -12.49
N GLY A 92 -14.36 4.28 -11.40
CA GLY A 92 -15.10 4.29 -10.13
C GLY A 92 -14.80 3.13 -9.17
N PHE A 93 -13.78 2.32 -9.45
CA PHE A 93 -13.43 1.15 -8.63
C PHE A 93 -12.41 1.45 -7.51
N VAL A 94 -11.84 2.65 -7.48
CA VAL A 94 -10.89 3.07 -6.44
C VAL A 94 -11.59 4.02 -5.46
N SER A 95 -11.36 3.84 -4.15
CA SER A 95 -11.87 4.73 -3.12
C SER A 95 -11.17 6.09 -3.11
N GLU A 96 -11.63 7.00 -2.26
CA GLU A 96 -10.91 8.23 -1.96
C GLU A 96 -9.51 7.95 -1.38
N ILE A 97 -8.61 8.91 -1.56
CA ILE A 97 -7.25 8.87 -1.02
C ILE A 97 -7.31 8.98 0.51
N LYS A 98 -6.59 8.09 1.20
CA LYS A 98 -6.47 8.08 2.67
C LYS A 98 -5.01 8.38 3.11
N ASP A 99 -4.79 8.71 4.38
CA ASP A 99 -3.45 8.97 4.96
C ASP A 99 -3.14 8.03 6.13
N GLN A 100 -2.04 7.27 6.01
CA GLN A 100 -1.55 6.38 7.08
C GLN A 100 -0.98 7.14 8.30
N GLY A 101 -0.75 8.45 8.21
CA GLY A 101 -0.12 9.20 9.27
C GLY A 101 1.29 8.69 9.56
N THR A 102 1.68 8.60 10.83
CA THR A 102 3.03 8.17 11.25
C THR A 102 3.14 6.68 11.51
N CYS A 103 2.09 5.91 11.24
CA CYS A 103 2.06 4.47 11.40
C CYS A 103 2.61 3.79 10.14
N GLY A 104 3.46 2.76 10.29
CA GLY A 104 3.96 1.93 9.20
C GLY A 104 2.90 0.98 8.60
N ALA A 105 1.66 1.45 8.47
CA ALA A 105 0.50 0.68 8.06
C ALA A 105 0.25 0.67 6.54
N CYS A 106 1.20 1.09 5.69
CA CYS A 106 1.01 1.10 4.24
C CYS A 106 0.52 -0.25 3.68
N TRP A 107 0.97 -1.37 4.28
CA TRP A 107 0.51 -2.71 3.96
C TRP A 107 -1.00 -2.89 4.18
N SER A 108 -1.57 -2.27 5.21
CA SER A 108 -2.99 -2.29 5.52
C SER A 108 -3.78 -1.48 4.50
N PHE A 109 -3.34 -0.25 4.18
CA PHE A 109 -3.99 0.62 3.18
C PHE A 109 -3.98 0.02 1.77
N VAL A 110 -2.88 -0.61 1.36
CA VAL A 110 -2.84 -1.31 0.06
C VAL A 110 -3.76 -2.54 0.06
N SER A 111 -3.86 -3.24 1.19
CA SER A 111 -4.74 -4.41 1.32
C SER A 111 -6.20 -4.02 1.24
N THR A 112 -6.63 -3.00 1.98
CA THR A 112 -8.01 -2.49 1.96
C THR A 112 -8.36 -1.95 0.58
N GLY A 113 -7.52 -1.12 -0.04
CA GLY A 113 -7.77 -0.59 -1.38
C GLY A 113 -7.95 -1.69 -2.44
N ALA A 114 -7.14 -2.76 -2.38
CA ALA A 114 -7.30 -3.91 -3.27
C ALA A 114 -8.62 -4.68 -3.01
N LEU A 115 -8.99 -4.87 -1.75
CA LEU A 115 -10.24 -5.55 -1.37
C LEU A 115 -11.47 -4.72 -1.73
N GLU A 116 -11.46 -3.42 -1.47
CA GLU A 116 -12.51 -2.46 -1.84
C GLU A 116 -12.74 -2.48 -3.36
N ALA A 117 -11.67 -2.46 -4.16
CA ALA A 117 -11.79 -2.58 -5.62
C ALA A 117 -12.45 -3.90 -6.04
N GLN A 118 -12.06 -5.02 -5.41
CA GLN A 118 -12.69 -6.32 -5.71
C GLN A 118 -14.16 -6.40 -5.26
N LEU A 119 -14.53 -5.75 -4.15
CA LEU A 119 -15.92 -5.64 -3.70
C LEU A 119 -16.77 -4.87 -4.71
N ARG A 120 -16.28 -3.73 -5.20
CA ARG A 120 -16.96 -2.95 -6.24
C ARG A 120 -17.11 -3.75 -7.54
N ILE A 121 -16.03 -4.38 -8.00
CA ILE A 121 -16.03 -5.17 -9.25
C ILE A 121 -17.00 -6.36 -9.18
N LYS A 122 -17.03 -7.08 -8.05
CA LYS A 122 -17.76 -8.34 -7.94
C LYS A 122 -19.21 -8.15 -7.49
N ASN A 123 -19.44 -7.21 -6.58
CA ASN A 123 -20.68 -7.11 -5.83
C ASN A 123 -21.38 -5.75 -5.99
N ASP A 124 -20.81 -4.80 -6.74
CA ASP A 124 -21.27 -3.40 -6.78
C ASP A 124 -21.32 -2.75 -5.38
N ASP A 125 -20.42 -3.19 -4.49
CA ASP A 125 -20.35 -2.76 -3.10
C ASP A 125 -19.26 -1.68 -2.92
N PHE A 126 -19.70 -0.46 -2.60
CA PHE A 126 -18.85 0.72 -2.43
C PHE A 126 -18.34 0.92 -0.99
N THR A 127 -18.53 -0.06 -0.12
CA THR A 127 -18.09 -0.01 1.28
C THR A 127 -16.58 0.22 1.36
N THR A 128 -16.16 1.23 2.14
CA THR A 128 -14.76 1.42 2.52
C THR A 128 -14.42 0.52 3.71
N LEU A 129 -13.30 -0.18 3.64
CA LEU A 129 -12.86 -1.17 4.61
C LEU A 129 -11.90 -0.55 5.62
N SER A 130 -11.90 -1.11 6.83
CA SER A 130 -11.12 -0.60 7.96
C SER A 130 -9.65 -1.05 7.91
N GLU A 131 -8.74 -0.13 7.66
CA GLU A 131 -7.31 -0.40 7.83
C GLU A 131 -6.96 -0.75 9.28
N GLN A 132 -7.68 -0.15 10.23
CA GLN A 132 -7.45 -0.35 11.66
C GLN A 132 -7.78 -1.78 12.10
N ASN A 133 -8.81 -2.40 11.52
CA ASN A 133 -9.13 -3.79 11.77
C ASN A 133 -7.94 -4.70 11.41
N LEU A 134 -7.29 -4.48 10.26
CA LEU A 134 -6.13 -5.28 9.89
C LEU A 134 -4.97 -5.03 10.86
N ILE A 135 -4.70 -3.77 11.20
CA ILE A 135 -3.62 -3.37 12.13
C ILE A 135 -3.76 -4.08 13.48
N ASP A 136 -4.98 -4.17 14.02
CA ASP A 136 -5.21 -4.71 15.35
C ASP A 136 -5.37 -6.23 15.36
N CYS A 137 -5.97 -6.82 14.33
CA CYS A 137 -6.46 -8.20 14.39
C CYS A 137 -5.63 -9.21 13.59
N SER A 138 -4.76 -8.77 12.67
CA SER A 138 -4.02 -9.71 11.79
C SER A 138 -2.63 -10.11 12.33
N VAL A 139 -2.34 -9.82 13.61
CA VAL A 139 -1.03 -10.11 14.22
C VAL A 139 -0.72 -11.61 14.25
N SER A 140 -1.72 -12.45 14.49
CA SER A 140 -1.56 -13.92 14.44
C SER A 140 -1.21 -14.45 13.05
N TYR A 141 -1.39 -13.64 12.00
CA TYR A 141 -1.02 -13.95 10.62
C TYR A 141 0.36 -13.43 10.23
N GLY A 142 1.08 -12.79 11.16
CA GLY A 142 2.45 -12.31 10.98
C GLY A 142 2.59 -10.81 10.69
N ASN A 143 1.49 -10.05 10.64
CA ASN A 143 1.56 -8.59 10.56
C ASN A 143 1.92 -7.99 11.93
N GLU A 144 2.59 -6.84 11.95
CA GLU A 144 3.10 -6.20 13.17
C GLU A 144 2.43 -4.83 13.43
N GLY A 145 1.20 -4.64 12.95
CA GLY A 145 0.46 -3.39 13.11
C GLY A 145 1.19 -2.20 12.47
N CYS A 146 1.62 -1.23 13.29
CA CYS A 146 2.37 -0.06 12.81
C CYS A 146 3.85 -0.32 12.55
N ASP A 147 4.39 -1.47 12.98
CA ASP A 147 5.77 -1.84 12.71
C ASP A 147 5.99 -2.47 11.33
N GLY A 148 4.90 -2.75 10.61
CA GLY A 148 4.92 -3.29 9.25
C GLY A 148 4.01 -4.49 9.07
N GLY A 149 4.01 -5.03 7.85
CA GLY A 149 3.18 -6.17 7.50
C GLY A 149 3.20 -6.46 6.00
N LEU A 150 2.54 -7.54 5.61
CA LEU A 150 2.40 -8.01 4.24
C LEU A 150 0.93 -8.17 3.86
N MET A 151 0.60 -7.71 2.66
CA MET A 151 -0.76 -7.79 2.12
C MET A 151 -1.24 -9.24 2.00
N SER A 152 -0.36 -10.20 1.70
CA SER A 152 -0.69 -11.62 1.65
C SER A 152 -1.15 -12.18 3.01
N GLN A 153 -0.56 -11.72 4.11
CA GLN A 153 -0.96 -12.07 5.46
C GLN A 153 -2.30 -11.43 5.80
N ALA A 154 -2.50 -10.17 5.40
CA ALA A 154 -3.78 -9.48 5.55
C ALA A 154 -4.91 -10.21 4.81
N PHE A 155 -4.69 -10.62 3.55
CA PHE A 155 -5.68 -11.39 2.78
C PHE A 155 -5.97 -12.76 3.40
N SER A 156 -4.96 -13.43 3.96
CA SER A 156 -5.15 -14.69 4.68
C SER A 156 -6.01 -14.50 5.94
N TYR A 157 -5.74 -13.44 6.71
CA TYR A 157 -6.58 -13.04 7.83
C TYR A 157 -8.03 -12.79 7.39
N VAL A 158 -8.27 -11.95 6.38
CA VAL A 158 -9.63 -11.62 5.92
C VAL A 158 -10.39 -12.87 5.46
N ARG A 159 -9.72 -13.79 4.76
CA ARG A 159 -10.32 -15.06 4.33
C ARG A 159 -10.75 -15.91 5.52
N ASP A 160 -9.86 -16.14 6.47
CA ASP A 160 -10.10 -17.05 7.60
C ASP A 160 -11.01 -16.44 8.67
N ASN A 161 -10.96 -15.11 8.84
CA ASN A 161 -11.87 -14.33 9.68
C ASN A 161 -13.26 -14.16 9.04
N ASN A 162 -13.44 -14.63 7.80
CA ASN A 162 -14.68 -14.52 7.03
C ASN A 162 -15.15 -13.07 6.83
N GLY A 163 -14.20 -12.17 6.54
CA GLY A 163 -14.45 -10.75 6.29
C GLY A 163 -13.69 -9.82 7.23
N MET A 164 -14.03 -8.53 7.16
CA MET A 164 -13.49 -7.48 8.01
C MET A 164 -14.51 -6.33 8.14
N ASN A 165 -14.30 -5.46 9.12
CA ASN A 165 -15.20 -4.34 9.38
C ASN A 165 -15.05 -3.23 8.32
N PRO A 166 -16.14 -2.50 8.03
CA PRO A 166 -16.06 -1.23 7.30
C PRO A 166 -15.38 -0.16 8.17
N ASP A 167 -14.76 0.82 7.52
CA ASP A 167 -14.09 1.95 8.20
C ASP A 167 -15.08 2.76 9.06
N SER A 168 -16.34 2.86 8.63
CA SER A 168 -17.41 3.54 9.36
C SER A 168 -17.68 2.95 10.76
N ILE A 169 -17.39 1.67 10.97
CA ILE A 169 -17.59 0.95 12.23
C ILE A 169 -16.28 0.83 13.02
N TYR A 170 -15.15 0.63 12.34
CA TYR A 170 -13.84 0.52 12.96
C TYR A 170 -12.89 1.56 12.34
N ARG A 171 -12.96 2.80 12.83
CA ARG A 171 -12.21 3.92 12.26
C ARG A 171 -10.71 3.83 12.46
N TYR A 172 -9.97 4.40 11.51
CA TYR A 172 -8.53 4.57 11.60
C TYR A 172 -8.09 5.43 12.80
N VAL A 173 -7.13 4.92 13.58
CA VAL A 173 -6.51 5.63 14.71
C VAL A 173 -4.99 5.80 14.49
N GLY A 174 -4.38 4.98 13.63
CA GLY A 174 -2.95 5.08 13.31
C GLY A 174 -2.02 4.62 14.44
N LYS A 175 -2.52 3.72 15.30
CA LYS A 175 -1.75 3.00 16.31
C LYS A 175 -2.47 1.71 16.66
N ILE A 176 -1.77 0.75 17.26
CA ILE A 176 -2.40 -0.49 17.72
C ILE A 176 -3.35 -0.15 18.88
N VAL A 177 -4.61 -0.55 18.75
CA VAL A 177 -5.64 -0.45 19.78
C VAL A 177 -6.18 -1.85 20.03
N ARG A 178 -5.47 -2.63 20.87
CA ARG A 178 -5.95 -3.95 21.27
C ARG A 178 -7.22 -3.77 22.11
N LYS A 179 -8.35 -4.24 21.58
CA LYS A 179 -9.59 -4.45 22.35
C LYS A 179 -9.64 -5.89 22.84
#